data_AF-C5EAN1-F1
#
_entry.id   AF-C5EAN1-F1
#
_cell.length_a   1.000
_cell.length_b   1.000
_cell.length_c   1.000
_cell.angle_alpha   90.00
_cell.angle_beta   90.00
_cell.angle_gamma   90.00
#
_symmetry.space_group_name_H-M   'P 1'
#
loop_
_entity.id
_entity.type
_entity.pdbx_description
1 polymer ?
#
loop_
_entity_poly.entity_id
_entity_poly.type
_entity_poly.pdbx_seq_one_letter_code
_entity_poly.pdbx_strand_id
1 'polypeptide(L)'
;MTDMHFREQFYGYYEGLDMAMAWYAAGAPHGVKTYNQIVEKFGLGASRDFLKEADPFHDAESDEEYWTRVEGAFRLIADNPNLKDGDDVLQISHGNTLLSLGHRFGGPDLDLNERPANGSVTVIDFDTDKPFGEAVTIVSYGK
;
A
#
# COMPACT_ATOMS: atom_id res chain seq x y z
N MET A 1 6.74 10.87 -15.53
CA MET A 1 5.55 10.13 -15.97
C MET A 1 4.47 10.28 -14.91
N THR A 2 3.21 10.33 -15.28
CA THR A 2 2.07 10.23 -14.34
C THR A 2 1.25 9.02 -14.75
N ASP A 3 1.06 8.06 -13.86
CA ASP A 3 0.35 6.82 -14.16
C ASP A 3 -0.58 6.41 -13.00
N MET A 4 -1.68 5.74 -13.31
CA MET A 4 -2.67 5.29 -12.32
C MET A 4 -2.11 4.25 -11.34
N HIS A 5 -1.09 3.49 -11.75
CA HIS A 5 -0.52 2.43 -10.90
C HIS A 5 0.10 2.99 -9.61
N PHE A 6 0.53 4.26 -9.61
CA PHE A 6 1.17 4.93 -8.46
C PHE A 6 0.17 5.56 -7.47
N ARG A 7 -1.14 5.46 -7.72
CA ARG A 7 -2.17 6.04 -6.84
C ARG A 7 -2.19 5.36 -5.46
N GLU A 8 -2.79 6.04 -4.50
CA GLU A 8 -3.18 5.45 -3.22
C GLU A 8 -4.17 4.28 -3.43
N GLN A 9 -4.40 3.46 -2.41
CA GLN A 9 -5.56 2.57 -2.35
C GLN A 9 -6.85 3.34 -2.70
N PHE A 10 -7.68 2.76 -3.55
CA PHE A 10 -9.00 3.28 -3.87
C PHE A 10 -10.03 2.79 -2.85
N TYR A 11 -10.73 3.72 -2.19
CA TYR A 11 -11.67 3.42 -1.10
C TYR A 11 -13.14 3.33 -1.57
N GLY A 12 -13.40 3.41 -2.87
CA GLY A 12 -14.74 3.24 -3.44
C GLY A 12 -15.76 4.25 -2.88
N TYR A 13 -16.91 3.75 -2.42
CA TYR A 13 -17.95 4.58 -1.79
C TYR A 13 -17.45 5.43 -0.61
N TYR A 14 -16.38 5.00 0.08
CA TYR A 14 -15.89 5.65 1.28
C TYR A 14 -14.96 6.84 1.02
N GLU A 15 -14.66 7.15 -0.24
CA GLU A 15 -13.87 8.32 -0.62
C GLU A 15 -14.50 9.62 -0.08
N GLY A 16 -13.75 10.35 0.77
CA GLY A 16 -14.19 11.59 1.39
C GLY A 16 -15.14 11.45 2.58
N LEU A 17 -15.45 10.23 3.02
CA LEU A 17 -16.24 9.98 4.23
C LEU A 17 -15.38 9.95 5.50
N ASP A 18 -16.04 9.95 6.66
CA ASP A 18 -15.37 9.79 7.95
C ASP A 18 -14.72 8.40 8.05
N MET A 19 -13.41 8.38 8.29
CA MET A 19 -12.63 7.13 8.31
C MET A 19 -13.07 6.20 9.44
N ALA A 20 -13.45 6.71 10.61
CA ALA A 20 -13.87 5.85 11.71
C ALA A 20 -15.19 5.14 11.38
N MET A 21 -16.11 5.84 10.70
CA MET A 21 -17.35 5.27 10.19
C MET A 21 -17.11 4.22 9.10
N ALA A 22 -16.21 4.50 8.13
CA ALA A 22 -15.86 3.55 7.08
C ALA A 22 -15.26 2.25 7.66
N TRP A 23 -14.29 2.36 8.57
CA TRP A 23 -13.66 1.19 9.18
C TRP A 23 -14.58 0.46 10.16
N TYR A 24 -15.53 1.15 10.80
CA TYR A 24 -16.58 0.49 11.57
C TYR A 24 -17.49 -0.33 10.65
N ALA A 25 -17.92 0.23 9.51
CA ALA A 25 -18.76 -0.48 8.55
C ALA A 25 -18.05 -1.73 7.98
N ALA A 26 -16.76 -1.62 7.66
CA ALA A 26 -15.94 -2.74 7.21
C ALA A 26 -15.72 -3.79 8.31
N GLY A 27 -15.38 -3.38 9.53
CA GLY A 27 -14.98 -4.29 10.59
C GLY A 27 -16.13 -4.96 11.35
N ALA A 28 -17.26 -4.26 11.53
CA ALA A 28 -18.34 -4.71 12.41
C ALA A 28 -18.94 -6.09 12.02
N PRO A 29 -19.14 -6.41 10.73
CA PRO A 29 -19.55 -7.76 10.30
C PRO A 29 -18.58 -8.86 10.75
N HIS A 30 -17.30 -8.53 10.91
CA HIS A 30 -16.21 -9.44 11.31
C HIS A 30 -15.90 -9.40 12.82
N GLY A 31 -16.74 -8.72 13.59
CA GLY A 31 -16.66 -8.66 15.06
C GLY A 31 -15.59 -7.72 15.62
N VAL A 32 -15.08 -6.79 14.82
CA VAL A 32 -14.13 -5.74 15.23
C VAL A 32 -14.69 -4.36 14.87
N LYS A 33 -14.23 -3.28 15.49
CA LYS A 33 -14.87 -1.95 15.33
C LYS A 33 -13.96 -0.88 14.77
N THR A 34 -12.68 -1.17 14.63
CA THR A 34 -11.66 -0.18 14.25
C THR A 34 -10.68 -0.80 13.27
N TYR A 35 -10.05 0.05 12.45
CA TYR A 35 -8.98 -0.34 11.55
C TYR A 35 -7.86 -1.12 12.27
N ASN A 36 -7.37 -0.60 13.41
CA ASN A 36 -6.31 -1.24 14.17
C ASN A 36 -6.70 -2.65 14.61
N GLN A 37 -7.94 -2.87 15.04
CA GLN A 37 -8.43 -4.21 15.40
C GLN A 37 -8.55 -5.14 14.19
N ILE A 38 -8.87 -4.61 12.99
CA ILE A 38 -8.84 -5.40 11.76
C ILE A 38 -7.41 -5.85 11.48
N VAL A 39 -6.46 -4.91 11.48
CA VAL A 39 -5.05 -5.19 11.19
C VAL A 39 -4.44 -6.15 12.22
N GLU A 40 -4.67 -5.93 13.51
CA GLU A 40 -4.15 -6.78 14.58
C GLU A 40 -4.69 -8.21 14.52
N LYS A 41 -5.96 -8.39 14.18
CA LYS A 41 -6.62 -9.71 14.20
C LYS A 41 -6.56 -10.46 12.88
N PHE A 42 -6.59 -9.75 11.75
CA PHE A 42 -6.73 -10.33 10.41
C PHE A 42 -5.63 -9.91 9.43
N GLY A 43 -4.76 -8.96 9.82
CA GLY A 43 -3.71 -8.43 8.97
C GLY A 43 -4.17 -7.27 8.08
N LEU A 44 -3.20 -6.59 7.48
CA LEU A 44 -3.43 -5.41 6.64
C LEU A 44 -4.26 -5.73 5.39
N GLY A 45 -4.00 -6.86 4.73
CA GLY A 45 -4.72 -7.24 3.51
C GLY A 45 -6.22 -7.39 3.72
N ALA A 46 -6.62 -8.04 4.83
CA ALA A 46 -8.02 -8.19 5.21
C ALA A 46 -8.75 -6.85 5.38
N SER A 47 -8.05 -5.77 5.76
CA SER A 47 -8.68 -4.45 5.83
C SER A 47 -9.17 -3.95 4.47
N ARG A 48 -8.45 -4.26 3.38
CA ARG A 48 -8.88 -3.90 2.02
C ARG A 48 -10.07 -4.73 1.58
N ASP A 49 -9.98 -6.03 1.82
CA ASP A 49 -11.04 -6.98 1.43
C ASP A 49 -12.35 -6.67 2.17
N PHE A 50 -12.27 -6.39 3.48
CA PHE A 50 -13.44 -6.01 4.28
C PHE A 50 -14.03 -4.67 3.85
N LEU A 51 -13.19 -3.72 3.44
CA LEU A 51 -13.68 -2.44 2.93
C LEU A 51 -14.40 -2.61 1.58
N LYS A 52 -13.86 -3.44 0.68
CA LYS A 52 -14.52 -3.80 -0.59
C LYS A 52 -15.82 -4.56 -0.37
N GLU A 53 -15.87 -5.47 0.60
CA GLU A 53 -17.08 -6.19 0.96
C GLU A 53 -18.17 -5.23 1.48
N ALA A 54 -17.79 -4.25 2.30
CA ALA A 54 -18.71 -3.29 2.88
C ALA A 54 -19.14 -2.18 1.91
N ASP A 55 -18.34 -1.88 0.89
CA ASP A 55 -18.68 -0.95 -0.20
C ASP A 55 -19.89 -1.48 -1.00
N PRO A 56 -21.04 -0.79 -1.00
CA PRO A 56 -22.24 -1.23 -1.73
C PRO A 56 -22.04 -1.38 -3.24
N PHE A 57 -21.03 -0.72 -3.82
CA PHE A 57 -20.71 -0.78 -5.24
C PHE A 57 -19.55 -1.75 -5.54
N HIS A 58 -18.86 -2.24 -4.51
CA HIS A 58 -17.64 -3.06 -4.63
C HIS A 58 -16.54 -2.43 -5.49
N ASP A 59 -16.50 -1.09 -5.52
CA ASP A 59 -15.52 -0.30 -6.27
C ASP A 59 -14.20 -0.15 -5.50
N ALA A 60 -14.25 -0.17 -4.16
CA ALA A 60 -13.05 -0.22 -3.32
C ALA A 60 -12.12 -1.38 -3.74
N GLU A 61 -10.81 -1.14 -3.70
CA GLU A 61 -9.82 -2.16 -4.06
C GLU A 61 -9.74 -3.27 -3.02
N SER A 62 -9.72 -4.52 -3.48
CA SER A 62 -9.29 -5.68 -2.68
C SER A 62 -7.77 -5.68 -2.51
N ASP A 63 -7.24 -6.54 -1.63
CA ASP A 63 -5.80 -6.68 -1.47
C ASP A 63 -5.12 -7.20 -2.75
N GLU A 64 -5.76 -8.13 -3.45
CA GLU A 64 -5.25 -8.67 -4.72
C GLU A 64 -5.20 -7.60 -5.82
N GLU A 65 -6.28 -6.82 -5.98
CA GLU A 65 -6.35 -5.73 -6.98
C GLU A 65 -5.29 -4.66 -6.68
N TYR A 66 -5.19 -4.27 -5.40
CA TYR A 66 -4.20 -3.32 -4.92
C TYR A 66 -2.78 -3.77 -5.25
N TRP A 67 -2.41 -5.01 -4.92
CA TRP A 67 -1.06 -5.50 -5.15
C TRP A 67 -0.76 -5.75 -6.62
N THR A 68 -1.73 -6.22 -7.40
CA THR A 68 -1.60 -6.33 -8.86
C THR A 68 -1.27 -4.98 -9.48
N ARG A 69 -1.94 -3.92 -9.03
CA ARG A 69 -1.68 -2.56 -9.48
C ARG A 69 -0.32 -2.04 -9.02
N VAL A 70 0.02 -2.20 -7.74
CA VAL A 70 1.31 -1.74 -7.21
C VAL A 70 2.47 -2.44 -7.93
N GLU A 71 2.39 -3.75 -8.15
CA GLU A 71 3.37 -4.51 -8.94
C GLU A 71 3.47 -3.98 -10.37
N GLY A 72 2.34 -3.62 -10.99
CA GLY A 72 2.32 -2.91 -12.27
C GLY A 72 3.13 -1.62 -12.26
N ALA A 73 3.10 -0.87 -11.14
CA ALA A 73 3.89 0.36 -10.98
C ALA A 73 5.40 0.10 -10.98
N PHE A 74 5.85 -0.94 -10.28
CA PHE A 74 7.27 -1.35 -10.26
C PHE A 74 7.73 -1.87 -11.62
N ARG A 75 6.87 -2.61 -12.33
CA ARG A 75 7.14 -3.04 -13.69
C ARG A 75 7.28 -1.88 -14.67
N LEU A 76 6.47 -0.82 -14.55
CA LEU A 76 6.64 0.40 -15.35
C LEU A 76 8.00 1.07 -15.14
N ILE A 77 8.56 0.96 -13.93
CA ILE A 77 9.92 1.44 -13.64
C ILE A 77 10.95 0.50 -14.28
N ALA A 78 10.86 -0.82 -14.04
CA ALA A 78 11.79 -1.81 -14.57
C ALA A 78 11.85 -1.83 -16.12
N ASP A 79 10.70 -1.70 -16.78
CA ASP A 79 10.58 -1.75 -18.25
C ASP A 79 10.92 -0.41 -18.93
N ASN A 80 11.27 0.64 -18.18
CA ASN A 80 11.55 1.95 -18.75
C ASN A 80 12.92 1.97 -19.45
N PRO A 81 13.00 2.09 -20.78
CA PRO A 81 14.26 2.00 -21.52
C PRO A 81 15.21 3.19 -21.29
N ASN A 82 14.74 4.24 -20.60
CA ASN A 82 15.57 5.39 -20.25
C ASN A 82 16.32 5.20 -18.91
N LEU A 83 15.92 4.21 -18.12
CA LEU A 83 16.57 3.87 -16.85
C LEU A 83 17.62 2.79 -17.07
N LYS A 84 18.65 2.81 -16.24
CA LYS A 84 19.74 1.84 -16.21
C LYS A 84 19.99 1.40 -14.77
N ASP A 85 20.63 0.25 -14.62
CA ASP A 85 21.12 -0.19 -13.32
C ASP A 85 22.01 0.90 -12.69
N GLY A 86 21.77 1.17 -11.40
CA GLY A 86 22.39 2.25 -10.64
C GLY A 86 21.74 3.64 -10.74
N ASP A 87 20.66 3.82 -11.53
CA ASP A 87 19.91 5.09 -11.55
C ASP A 87 19.00 5.24 -10.31
N ASP A 88 18.90 6.47 -9.80
CA ASP A 88 17.94 6.82 -8.75
C ASP A 88 16.59 7.27 -9.34
N VAL A 89 15.49 6.71 -8.83
CA VAL A 89 14.12 7.05 -9.25
C VAL A 89 13.37 7.72 -8.10
N LEU A 90 12.97 8.98 -8.30
CA LEU A 90 12.06 9.67 -7.38
C LEU A 90 10.61 9.34 -7.71
N GLN A 91 9.96 8.59 -6.81
CA GLN A 91 8.51 8.33 -6.87
C GLN A 91 7.79 9.15 -5.79
N ILE A 92 6.90 10.04 -6.21
CA ILE A 92 5.97 10.72 -5.30
C ILE A 92 4.77 9.80 -5.08
N SER A 93 4.52 9.41 -3.84
CA SER A 93 3.48 8.42 -3.48
C SER A 93 2.61 8.89 -2.31
N HIS A 94 1.96 7.94 -1.64
CA HIS A 94 0.94 8.18 -0.62
C HIS A 94 1.21 7.37 0.65
N GLY A 95 0.63 7.80 1.77
CA GLY A 95 0.92 7.28 3.10
C GLY A 95 0.59 5.79 3.26
N ASN A 96 -0.59 5.33 2.82
CA ASN A 96 -0.94 3.92 2.96
C ASN A 96 -0.15 3.06 1.98
N THR A 97 0.23 3.57 0.79
CA THR A 97 1.16 2.86 -0.08
C THR A 97 2.52 2.65 0.57
N LEU A 98 3.11 3.67 1.19
CA LEU A 98 4.37 3.51 1.92
C LEU A 98 4.21 2.55 3.11
N LEU A 99 3.13 2.65 3.89
CA LEU A 99 2.82 1.71 4.98
C LEU A 99 2.71 0.27 4.48
N SER A 100 2.08 0.06 3.32
CA SER A 100 1.89 -1.27 2.74
C SER A 100 3.19 -1.89 2.26
N LEU A 101 4.06 -1.10 1.64
CA LEU A 101 5.41 -1.52 1.28
C LEU A 101 6.23 -1.86 2.53
N GLY A 102 6.12 -1.04 3.58
CA GLY A 102 6.74 -1.31 4.88
C GLY A 102 6.29 -2.64 5.47
N HIS A 103 4.99 -2.90 5.53
CA HIS A 103 4.46 -4.18 6.04
C HIS A 103 4.87 -5.39 5.19
N ARG A 104 4.97 -5.22 3.87
CA ARG A 104 5.29 -6.33 2.95
C ARG A 104 6.79 -6.64 2.89
N PHE A 105 7.64 -5.62 2.97
CA PHE A 105 9.09 -5.74 2.69
C PHE A 105 10.02 -5.27 3.80
N GLY A 106 9.51 -4.65 4.86
CA GLY A 106 10.32 -4.02 5.92
C GLY A 106 10.96 -4.97 6.93
N GLY A 107 10.54 -6.24 6.96
CA GLY A 107 11.01 -7.20 7.97
C GLY A 107 10.49 -6.91 9.38
N PRO A 108 10.88 -7.74 10.38
CA PRO A 108 10.34 -7.66 11.75
C PRO A 108 10.86 -6.47 12.56
N ASP A 109 11.99 -5.88 12.17
CA ASP A 109 12.64 -4.79 12.92
C ASP A 109 12.13 -3.40 12.51
N LEU A 110 11.32 -3.31 11.45
CA LEU A 110 10.75 -2.04 11.01
C LEU A 110 9.55 -1.67 11.87
N ASP A 111 9.66 -0.56 12.60
CA ASP A 111 8.54 0.00 13.36
C ASP A 111 7.53 0.66 12.41
N LEU A 112 6.34 0.08 12.35
CA LEU A 112 5.22 0.52 11.51
C LEU A 112 4.05 1.04 12.35
N ASN A 113 4.26 1.29 13.64
CA ASN A 113 3.23 1.83 14.53
C ASN A 113 2.89 3.29 14.19
N GLU A 114 3.83 4.02 13.61
CA GLU A 114 3.63 5.38 13.14
C GLU A 114 3.59 5.46 11.61
N ARG A 115 2.63 6.25 11.10
CA ARG A 115 2.51 6.49 9.66
C ARG A 115 3.61 7.45 9.20
N PRO A 116 4.16 7.28 7.97
CA PRO A 116 5.08 8.25 7.39
C PRO A 116 4.50 9.66 7.38
N ALA A 117 5.29 10.64 7.82
CA ALA A 117 4.88 12.04 7.79
C ALA A 117 4.82 12.58 6.35
N ASN A 118 4.00 13.60 6.10
CA ASN A 118 4.02 14.30 4.82
C ASN A 118 5.39 14.94 4.59
N GLY A 119 5.97 14.71 3.41
CA GLY A 119 7.31 15.17 3.07
C GLY A 119 8.45 14.26 3.54
N SER A 120 8.12 13.14 4.21
CA SER A 120 9.11 12.11 4.54
C SER A 120 9.56 11.32 3.29
N VAL A 121 10.73 10.70 3.42
CA VAL A 121 11.38 9.90 2.38
C VAL A 121 11.57 8.47 2.87
N THR A 122 11.10 7.53 2.06
CA THR A 122 11.39 6.10 2.18
C THR A 122 12.32 5.73 1.03
N VAL A 123 13.46 5.14 1.36
CA VAL A 123 14.47 4.69 0.38
C VAL A 123 14.36 3.18 0.24
N ILE A 124 14.29 2.74 -1.01
CA ILE A 124 14.08 1.34 -1.40
C ILE A 124 15.14 0.98 -2.43
N ASP A 125 15.76 -0.17 -2.23
CA ASP A 125 16.51 -0.84 -3.29
C ASP A 125 15.55 -1.74 -4.08
N PHE A 126 15.56 -1.62 -5.40
CA PHE A 126 14.71 -2.37 -6.32
C PHE A 126 15.56 -3.15 -7.32
N ASP A 127 15.58 -4.48 -7.16
CA ASP A 127 16.30 -5.43 -8.01
C ASP A 127 15.37 -5.92 -9.14
N THR A 128 15.58 -5.39 -10.35
CA THR A 128 14.71 -5.66 -11.51
C THR A 128 14.84 -7.08 -12.06
N ASP A 129 15.85 -7.84 -11.65
CA ASP A 129 16.08 -9.22 -12.11
C ASP A 129 15.32 -10.24 -11.27
N LYS A 130 14.70 -9.82 -10.15
CA LYS A 130 13.94 -10.68 -9.23
C LYS A 130 12.43 -10.56 -9.42
N PRO A 131 11.66 -11.62 -9.06
CA PRO A 131 10.21 -11.50 -8.95
C PRO A 131 9.84 -10.44 -7.90
N PHE A 132 8.73 -9.71 -8.10
CA PHE A 132 8.36 -8.56 -7.26
C PHE A 132 8.35 -8.85 -5.75
N GLY A 133 7.94 -10.06 -5.35
CA GLY A 133 7.94 -10.49 -3.94
C GLY A 133 9.32 -10.51 -3.27
N GLU A 134 10.41 -10.50 -4.03
CA GLU A 134 11.80 -10.53 -3.57
C GLU A 134 12.63 -9.35 -4.11
N ALA A 135 12.04 -8.51 -4.96
CA ALA A 135 12.72 -7.45 -5.68
C ALA A 135 12.92 -6.19 -4.84
N VAL A 136 12.17 -6.01 -3.75
CA VAL A 136 12.12 -4.76 -2.98
C VAL A 136 12.77 -4.97 -1.61
N THR A 137 13.73 -4.10 -1.28
CA THR A 137 14.35 -4.02 0.06
C THR A 137 14.19 -2.61 0.62
N ILE A 138 13.60 -2.48 1.82
CA ILE A 138 13.49 -1.19 2.50
C ILE A 138 14.85 -0.82 3.13
N VAL A 139 15.51 0.23 2.62
CA VAL A 139 16.80 0.72 3.13
C VAL A 139 16.58 1.71 4.29
N SER A 140 15.59 2.59 4.16
CA SER A 140 15.15 3.47 5.24
C SER A 140 13.69 3.88 5.05
N TYR A 141 13.00 4.20 6.14
CA TYR A 141 11.57 4.41 6.13
C TYR A 141 11.17 5.71 6.82
N GLY A 142 10.38 6.54 6.14
CA GLY A 142 9.72 7.71 6.72
C GLY A 142 10.64 8.79 7.31
N LYS A 143 11.85 8.98 6.76
CA LYS A 143 12.82 9.98 7.24
C LYS A 143 12.58 11.39 6.75
#